data_AF-A0A8H7TB36-F1
#
_entry.id   AF-A0A8H7TB36-F1
#
_cell.length_a   1.000
_cell.length_b   1.000
_cell.length_c   1.000
_cell.angle_alpha   90.00
_cell.angle_beta   90.00
_cell.angle_gamma   90.00
#
_symmetry.space_group_name_H-M   'P 1'
#
loop_
_entity.id
_entity.type
_entity.pdbx_description
1 polymer ?
#
loop_
_entity_poly.entity_id
_entity_poly.type
_entity_poly.pdbx_seq_one_letter_code
_entity_poly.pdbx_strand_id
1 'polypeptide(L)'
;MVGIGNFKQVQVDISSLHISPPHTNVDADIPVDSTLFPKITGKIPELVQNYIHKNRVPPTTPDDKTVVIVPGTPTQIPMIGTVKLHGTHADIVINPDDTIRIQSRNRLSLGLGDGRDNYGVAEHLIPLRQNLLQLRDLVLARFKELNPDGQVSKDHPVIIAGEWVGPGVQKGVALARLKTKLFVVISIAVNNKWVPDELFSKIEDVDAGIVHISRGGFFSEVLQIRDIEDCQKRMMEHTMAVEKECPFSKSFGVSGVGEGIVWKSAHPLGEDTRFWVKTKGPLHRVSNTDELKKAPPTANADEVEKARAFAQAAVTEMRLQQGWDHLGEMGIERDMKAVPRMMKWVCDDVMIEEKMKMEELGVDKKSLRKAVGEMARDWFLKRLGEGADRE
;
A
#
# COMPACT_ATOMS: atom_id res chain seq x y z
N MET A 1 -6.73 -53.19 -2.71
CA MET A 1 -6.98 -52.66 -4.07
C MET A 1 -8.42 -52.18 -4.13
N VAL A 2 -8.63 -50.87 -3.98
CA VAL A 2 -9.94 -50.22 -4.19
C VAL A 2 -9.67 -49.00 -5.07
N GLY A 3 -10.48 -48.88 -6.12
CA GLY A 3 -10.15 -48.21 -7.38
C GLY A 3 -9.89 -46.71 -7.30
N ILE A 4 -9.00 -46.28 -8.19
CA ILE A 4 -8.71 -44.90 -8.55
C ILE A 4 -9.98 -44.33 -9.20
N GLY A 5 -10.67 -43.43 -8.50
CA GLY A 5 -11.79 -42.70 -9.04
C GLY A 5 -11.32 -41.70 -10.09
N ASN A 6 -11.95 -41.75 -11.27
CA ASN A 6 -11.75 -40.78 -12.36
C ASN A 6 -11.98 -39.35 -11.87
N PHE A 7 -10.91 -38.58 -11.74
CA PHE A 7 -11.00 -37.12 -11.58
C PHE A 7 -11.37 -36.51 -12.93
N LYS A 8 -12.61 -36.03 -13.06
CA LYS A 8 -13.01 -35.20 -14.19
C LYS A 8 -12.20 -33.90 -14.15
N GLN A 9 -11.47 -33.62 -15.22
CA GLN A 9 -11.04 -32.26 -15.56
C GLN A 9 -12.27 -31.36 -15.54
N VAL A 10 -12.25 -30.33 -14.70
CA VAL A 10 -13.31 -29.31 -14.65
C VAL A 10 -12.83 -28.12 -15.46
N GLN A 11 -13.34 -28.02 -16.67
CA GLN A 11 -13.18 -26.86 -17.54
C GLN A 11 -14.07 -25.74 -16.99
N VAL A 12 -13.47 -24.64 -16.56
CA VAL A 12 -14.22 -23.46 -16.08
C VAL A 12 -14.33 -22.51 -17.26
N ASP A 13 -15.56 -22.21 -17.69
CA ASP A 13 -15.84 -21.16 -18.67
C ASP A 13 -15.72 -19.80 -17.95
N ILE A 14 -14.71 -19.03 -18.36
CA ILE A 14 -14.34 -17.75 -17.76
C ILE A 14 -14.73 -16.59 -18.69
N SER A 15 -15.66 -16.82 -19.63
CA SER A 15 -16.12 -15.82 -20.61
C SER A 15 -16.70 -14.53 -20.01
N SER A 16 -17.02 -14.49 -18.71
CA SER A 16 -17.40 -13.27 -17.99
C SER A 16 -16.22 -12.43 -17.47
N LEU A 17 -15.00 -12.97 -17.45
CA LEU A 17 -13.77 -12.21 -17.19
C LEU A 17 -13.22 -11.72 -18.53
N HIS A 18 -13.46 -10.45 -18.86
CA HIS A 18 -12.77 -9.80 -19.98
C HIS A 18 -11.28 -9.69 -19.66
N ILE A 19 -10.51 -10.68 -20.09
CA ILE A 19 -9.05 -10.73 -19.99
C ILE A 19 -8.48 -10.16 -21.27
N SER A 20 -7.97 -8.93 -21.22
CA SER A 20 -7.06 -8.44 -22.26
C SER A 20 -5.75 -9.23 -22.19
N PRO A 21 -5.14 -9.61 -23.34
CA PRO A 21 -3.88 -10.33 -23.33
C PRO A 21 -2.79 -9.49 -22.64
N PRO A 22 -1.87 -10.12 -21.90
CA PRO A 22 -0.76 -9.41 -21.30
C PRO A 22 0.12 -8.86 -22.41
N HIS A 23 0.16 -7.54 -22.55
CA HIS A 23 1.25 -6.90 -23.27
C HIS A 23 2.53 -7.10 -22.47
N THR A 24 3.47 -7.77 -23.12
CA THR A 24 4.86 -7.95 -22.67
C THR A 24 5.55 -6.60 -22.54
N ASN A 25 6.44 -6.53 -21.55
CA ASN A 25 7.33 -5.43 -21.17
C ASN A 25 6.70 -4.17 -20.56
N VAL A 26 6.92 -4.01 -19.26
CA VAL A 26 8.05 -3.17 -18.82
C VAL A 26 8.67 -3.81 -17.58
N ASP A 27 9.92 -4.25 -17.69
CA ASP A 27 10.85 -4.23 -16.57
C ASP A 27 10.78 -2.86 -15.91
N ALA A 28 10.43 -2.82 -14.63
CA ALA A 28 10.89 -1.77 -13.75
C ALA A 28 11.79 -2.46 -12.75
N ASP A 29 13.10 -2.35 -12.98
CA ASP A 29 14.17 -2.68 -12.05
C ASP A 29 13.72 -2.38 -10.60
N ILE A 30 13.30 -3.41 -9.87
CA ILE A 30 13.49 -3.42 -8.42
C ILE A 30 14.90 -3.97 -8.29
N PRO A 31 15.88 -3.16 -7.84
CA PRO A 31 17.18 -3.71 -7.54
C PRO A 31 16.98 -4.90 -6.60
N VAL A 32 17.62 -6.01 -6.93
CA VAL A 32 17.95 -7.05 -5.97
C VAL A 32 18.50 -6.31 -4.73
N ASP A 33 17.86 -6.49 -3.56
CA ASP A 33 18.24 -5.92 -2.24
C ASP A 33 17.77 -4.49 -1.86
N SER A 34 16.61 -4.00 -2.31
CA SER A 34 16.02 -2.78 -1.70
C SER A 34 15.41 -3.06 -0.32
N THR A 35 15.79 -2.30 0.70
CA THR A 35 15.16 -2.33 2.04
C THR A 35 13.90 -1.48 2.13
N LEU A 36 13.54 -0.74 1.08
CA LEU A 36 12.39 0.18 1.11
C LEU A 36 11.06 -0.58 1.21
N PHE A 37 10.15 -0.06 2.04
CA PHE A 37 8.81 -0.63 2.16
C PHE A 37 8.04 -0.57 0.83
N PRO A 38 7.36 -1.66 0.43
CA PRO A 38 6.68 -1.72 -0.86
C PRO A 38 5.44 -0.82 -0.88
N LYS A 39 5.18 -0.20 -2.04
CA LYS A 39 3.91 0.48 -2.27
C LYS A 39 2.81 -0.56 -2.41
N ILE A 40 1.81 -0.51 -1.53
CA ILE A 40 0.62 -1.36 -1.65
C ILE A 40 -0.32 -0.74 -2.70
N THR A 41 -0.19 -1.18 -3.94
CA THR A 41 -1.01 -0.71 -5.08
C THR A 41 -2.12 -1.69 -5.47
N GLY A 42 -2.02 -2.93 -4.97
CA GLY A 42 -2.88 -4.03 -5.38
C GLY A 42 -4.36 -3.80 -5.06
N LYS A 43 -5.21 -4.09 -6.04
CA LYS A 43 -6.66 -4.28 -5.85
C LYS A 43 -6.97 -5.77 -5.76
N ILE A 44 -8.08 -6.15 -5.13
CA ILE A 44 -8.48 -7.56 -4.98
C ILE A 44 -8.48 -8.34 -6.31
N PRO A 45 -8.96 -7.81 -7.45
CA PRO A 45 -8.86 -8.52 -8.72
C PRO A 45 -7.42 -8.82 -9.15
N GLU A 46 -6.49 -7.89 -8.91
CA GLU A 46 -5.06 -8.08 -9.23
C GLU A 46 -4.42 -9.13 -8.31
N LEU A 47 -4.75 -9.13 -7.02
CA LEU A 47 -4.34 -10.18 -6.08
C LEU A 47 -4.80 -11.56 -6.57
N VAL A 48 -6.07 -11.69 -6.97
CA VAL A 48 -6.62 -12.94 -7.49
C VAL A 48 -5.94 -13.34 -8.80
N GLN A 49 -5.68 -12.40 -9.71
CA GLN A 49 -4.92 -12.67 -10.94
C GLN A 49 -3.51 -13.18 -10.64
N ASN A 50 -2.79 -12.56 -9.70
CA ASN A 50 -1.47 -13.01 -9.25
C ASN A 50 -1.53 -14.42 -8.64
N TYR A 51 -2.55 -14.71 -7.84
CA TYR A 51 -2.76 -16.03 -7.25
C TYR A 51 -3.04 -17.09 -8.31
N ILE A 52 -3.93 -16.80 -9.27
CA ILE A 52 -4.23 -17.70 -10.39
C ILE A 52 -2.98 -17.91 -11.24
N HIS A 53 -2.24 -16.85 -11.57
CA HIS A 53 -1.01 -16.96 -12.37
C HIS A 53 0.04 -17.83 -11.68
N LYS A 54 0.22 -17.69 -10.37
CA LYS A 54 1.16 -18.52 -9.59
C LYS A 54 0.76 -19.99 -9.52
N ASN A 55 -0.53 -20.30 -9.64
CA ASN A 55 -1.10 -21.64 -9.47
C ASN A 55 -1.73 -22.19 -10.76
N ARG A 56 -1.47 -21.61 -11.93
CA ARG A 56 -2.01 -22.12 -13.21
C ARG A 56 -1.13 -23.24 -13.75
N VAL A 57 -1.76 -24.16 -14.47
CA VAL A 57 -1.07 -25.07 -15.37
C VAL A 57 -0.45 -24.23 -16.49
N PRO A 58 0.85 -24.38 -16.79
CA PRO A 58 1.48 -23.65 -17.89
C PRO A 58 0.75 -23.90 -19.21
N PRO A 59 0.56 -22.85 -20.04
CA PRO A 59 -0.09 -23.03 -21.34
C PRO A 59 0.76 -23.96 -22.22
N THR A 60 0.10 -24.80 -23.00
CA THR A 60 0.78 -25.75 -23.91
C THR A 60 1.32 -25.06 -25.16
N THR A 61 0.71 -23.95 -25.57
CA THR A 61 1.15 -23.10 -26.68
C THR A 61 1.03 -21.62 -26.29
N PRO A 62 1.80 -20.71 -26.92
CA PRO A 62 1.73 -19.28 -26.62
C PRO A 62 0.36 -18.64 -26.87
N ASP A 63 -0.45 -19.20 -27.77
CA ASP A 63 -1.77 -18.70 -28.14
C ASP A 63 -2.92 -19.28 -27.29
N ASP A 64 -2.63 -20.26 -26.42
CA ASP A 64 -3.63 -20.87 -25.54
C ASP A 64 -4.02 -19.89 -24.43
N LYS A 65 -5.23 -19.34 -24.56
CA LYS A 65 -5.83 -18.42 -23.58
C LYS A 65 -6.55 -19.14 -22.44
N THR A 66 -6.57 -20.48 -22.45
CA THR A 66 -7.25 -21.26 -21.41
C THR A 66 -6.49 -21.13 -20.09
N VAL A 67 -7.18 -20.65 -19.06
CA VAL A 67 -6.61 -20.59 -17.71
C VAL A 67 -7.12 -21.78 -16.90
N VAL A 68 -6.25 -22.79 -16.74
CA VAL A 68 -6.51 -23.94 -15.87
C VAL A 68 -5.70 -23.78 -14.60
N ILE A 69 -6.35 -23.79 -13.44
CA ILE A 69 -5.68 -23.78 -12.13
C ILE A 69 -5.29 -25.22 -11.79
N VAL A 70 -4.12 -25.42 -11.16
CA VAL A 70 -3.65 -26.72 -10.70
C VAL A 70 -4.73 -27.39 -9.83
N PRO A 71 -5.16 -28.63 -10.14
CA PRO A 71 -6.16 -29.33 -9.34
C PRO A 71 -5.78 -29.40 -7.86
N GLY A 72 -6.74 -29.13 -6.97
CA GLY A 72 -6.51 -29.07 -5.52
C GLY A 72 -6.01 -27.72 -5.00
N THR A 73 -5.75 -26.73 -5.86
CA THR A 73 -5.46 -25.36 -5.42
C THR A 73 -6.63 -24.81 -4.60
N PRO A 74 -6.39 -24.32 -3.37
CA PRO A 74 -7.42 -23.71 -2.55
C PRO A 74 -8.08 -22.54 -3.28
N THR A 75 -9.42 -22.50 -3.26
CA THR A 75 -10.19 -21.36 -3.78
C THR A 75 -10.44 -20.28 -2.74
N GLN A 76 -10.02 -20.53 -1.50
CA GLN A 76 -10.18 -19.66 -0.35
C GLN A 76 -8.81 -19.17 0.07
N ILE A 77 -8.65 -17.84 0.15
CA ILE A 77 -7.44 -17.19 0.64
C ILE A 77 -7.82 -16.48 1.94
N PRO A 78 -7.36 -16.95 3.11
CA PRO A 78 -7.55 -16.20 4.35
C PRO A 78 -6.81 -14.87 4.27
N MET A 79 -7.47 -13.80 4.73
CA MET A 79 -6.95 -12.43 4.74
C MET A 79 -6.95 -11.92 6.18
N ILE A 80 -5.84 -11.30 6.60
CA ILE A 80 -5.69 -10.67 7.92
C ILE A 80 -5.54 -9.17 7.70
N GLY A 81 -6.33 -8.39 8.41
CA GLY A 81 -6.41 -6.95 8.29
C GLY A 81 -5.89 -6.22 9.53
N THR A 82 -5.21 -5.10 9.32
CA THR A 82 -4.87 -4.12 10.37
C THR A 82 -5.37 -2.74 9.96
N VAL A 83 -5.61 -1.87 10.95
CA VAL A 83 -6.03 -0.49 10.67
C VAL A 83 -5.00 0.17 9.76
N LYS A 84 -5.46 0.71 8.62
CA LYS A 84 -4.64 1.60 7.82
C LYS A 84 -4.58 2.94 8.54
N LEU A 85 -3.39 3.32 8.98
CA LEU A 85 -3.14 4.62 9.59
C LEU A 85 -2.89 5.67 8.51
N HIS A 86 -3.31 6.90 8.81
CA HIS A 86 -3.09 8.08 7.99
C HIS A 86 -2.01 8.94 8.64
N GLY A 87 -0.76 8.66 8.32
CA GLY A 87 0.41 9.37 8.82
C GLY A 87 1.43 9.61 7.72
N THR A 88 2.69 9.38 8.07
CA THR A 88 3.79 9.31 7.10
C THR A 88 4.62 8.07 7.39
N HIS A 89 5.07 7.39 6.34
CA HIS A 89 5.76 6.11 6.48
C HIS A 89 7.20 6.32 6.96
N ALA A 90 7.64 5.50 7.91
CA ALA A 90 9.04 5.41 8.30
C ALA A 90 9.40 3.98 8.69
N ASP A 91 10.60 3.52 8.33
CA ASP A 91 11.13 2.25 8.81
C ASP A 91 12.36 2.50 9.68
N ILE A 92 12.51 1.65 10.70
CA ILE A 92 13.76 1.46 11.42
C ILE A 92 14.47 0.26 10.80
N VAL A 93 15.61 0.49 10.16
CA VAL A 93 16.45 -0.56 9.57
C VAL A 93 17.67 -0.76 10.45
N ILE A 94 17.86 -1.99 10.93
CA ILE A 94 18.94 -2.34 11.85
C ILE A 94 19.75 -3.46 11.24
N ASN A 95 20.99 -3.14 10.85
CA ASN A 95 21.91 -4.08 10.24
C ASN A 95 22.52 -5.04 11.29
N PRO A 96 23.10 -6.17 10.83
CA PRO A 96 23.77 -7.14 11.71
C PRO A 96 24.97 -6.58 12.50
N ASP A 97 25.53 -5.43 12.08
CA ASP A 97 26.61 -4.71 12.77
C ASP A 97 26.11 -3.61 13.73
N ASP A 98 24.82 -3.63 14.08
CA ASP A 98 24.14 -2.64 14.92
C ASP A 98 24.08 -1.21 14.34
N THR A 99 24.43 -1.01 13.07
CA THR A 99 24.16 0.27 12.40
C THR A 99 22.64 0.43 12.20
N ILE A 100 22.14 1.62 12.54
CA ILE A 100 20.70 1.95 12.46
C ILE A 100 20.51 3.04 11.43
N ARG A 101 19.49 2.89 10.61
CA ARG A 101 19.04 3.90 9.67
C ARG A 101 17.53 4.06 9.77
N ILE A 102 17.08 5.31 9.80
CA ILE A 102 15.67 5.65 9.62
C ILE A 102 15.47 5.97 8.15
N GLN A 103 14.49 5.35 7.51
CA GLN A 103 14.18 5.55 6.10
C GLN A 103 12.70 5.86 5.92
N SER A 104 12.33 6.57 4.86
CA SER A 104 10.92 6.67 4.46
C SER A 104 10.60 5.58 3.45
N ARG A 105 9.36 5.57 2.92
CA ARG A 105 9.00 4.68 1.81
C ARG A 105 9.82 4.95 0.54
N ASN A 106 10.21 6.21 0.33
CA ASN A 106 10.85 6.65 -0.91
C ASN A 106 12.33 7.02 -0.75
N ARG A 107 12.85 7.11 0.49
CA ARG A 107 14.23 7.52 0.77
C ARG A 107 14.90 6.58 1.74
N LEU A 108 16.06 6.05 1.33
CA LEU A 108 16.87 5.15 2.15
C LEU A 108 17.36 5.80 3.45
N SER A 109 17.46 7.12 3.55
CA SER A 109 17.85 7.77 4.80
C SER A 109 17.10 9.08 5.03
N LEU A 110 16.47 9.15 6.20
CA LEU A 110 16.09 10.37 6.89
C LEU A 110 17.21 10.73 7.87
N GLY A 111 17.43 12.01 8.10
CA GLY A 111 18.54 12.48 8.94
C GLY A 111 18.16 13.72 9.73
N LEU A 112 19.05 14.12 10.64
CA LEU A 112 18.91 15.34 11.43
C LEU A 112 19.46 16.55 10.64
N GLY A 113 18.78 17.69 10.76
CA GLY A 113 19.17 18.92 10.07
C GLY A 113 18.63 19.03 8.64
N ASP A 114 18.94 20.17 7.99
CA ASP A 114 18.78 20.47 6.54
C ASP A 114 17.50 20.08 5.80
N GLY A 115 16.37 19.95 6.51
CA GLY A 115 15.07 19.63 5.90
C GLY A 115 14.96 18.19 5.41
N ARG A 116 15.89 17.31 5.80
CA ARG A 116 15.87 15.89 5.43
C ARG A 116 15.01 15.01 6.34
N ASP A 117 14.50 15.54 7.45
CA ASP A 117 13.53 14.87 8.31
C ASP A 117 12.12 14.94 7.69
N ASN A 118 11.30 13.94 8.00
CA ASN A 118 9.93 13.80 7.56
C ASN A 118 8.99 13.91 8.78
N TYR A 119 8.53 15.13 9.07
CA TYR A 119 7.66 15.45 10.22
C TYR A 119 8.26 15.15 11.62
N GLY A 120 9.59 15.18 11.74
CA GLY A 120 10.30 15.02 13.03
C GLY A 120 10.49 13.56 13.45
N VAL A 121 10.32 12.60 12.53
CA VAL A 121 10.45 11.18 12.85
C VAL A 121 11.91 10.79 13.08
N ALA A 122 12.84 11.36 12.31
CA ALA A 122 14.27 11.10 12.49
C ALA A 122 14.78 11.74 13.79
N GLU A 123 14.34 12.97 14.08
CA GLU A 123 14.58 13.66 15.35
C GLU A 123 14.13 12.85 16.55
N HIS A 124 12.97 12.19 16.46
CA HIS A 124 12.46 11.34 17.54
C HIS A 124 13.23 10.01 17.70
N LEU A 125 13.47 9.29 16.60
CA LEU A 125 13.98 7.91 16.66
C LEU A 125 15.51 7.81 16.76
N ILE A 126 16.27 8.70 16.13
CA ILE A 126 17.75 8.60 16.10
C ILE A 126 18.37 8.62 17.51
N PRO A 127 17.93 9.48 18.46
CA PRO A 127 18.45 9.48 19.83
C PRO A 127 18.17 8.18 20.60
N LEU A 128 17.17 7.40 20.20
CA LEU A 128 16.70 6.20 20.88
C LEU A 128 17.50 4.94 20.55
N ARG A 129 18.75 5.07 20.10
CA ARG A 129 19.60 3.95 19.61
C ARG A 129 19.51 2.69 20.48
N GLN A 130 19.61 2.81 21.80
CA GLN A 130 19.58 1.64 22.69
C GLN A 130 18.20 0.97 22.73
N ASN A 131 17.12 1.74 22.82
CA ASN A 131 15.75 1.25 22.73
C ASN A 131 15.50 0.52 21.41
N LEU A 132 16.01 1.06 20.29
CA LEU A 132 15.86 0.44 18.97
C LEU A 132 16.61 -0.90 18.85
N LEU A 133 17.81 -1.01 19.43
CA LEU A 133 18.54 -2.29 19.48
C LEU A 133 17.81 -3.32 20.36
N GLN A 134 17.26 -2.90 21.51
CA GLN A 134 16.45 -3.77 22.36
C GLN A 134 15.18 -4.23 21.63
N LEU A 135 14.52 -3.35 20.89
CA LEU A 135 13.34 -3.67 20.09
C LEU A 135 13.66 -4.71 19.00
N ARG A 136 14.81 -4.59 18.33
CA ARG A 136 15.30 -5.64 17.42
C ARG A 136 15.53 -6.95 18.15
N ASP A 137 16.15 -6.92 19.32
CA ASP A 137 16.46 -8.14 20.06
C ASP A 137 15.18 -8.87 20.47
N LEU A 138 14.11 -8.14 20.81
CA LEU A 138 12.76 -8.69 21.00
C LEU A 138 12.20 -9.33 19.71
N VAL A 139 12.37 -8.67 18.56
CA VAL A 139 11.98 -9.23 17.25
C VAL A 139 12.72 -10.54 16.98
N LEU A 140 14.04 -10.57 17.17
CA LEU A 140 14.86 -11.75 16.90
C LEU A 140 14.58 -12.89 17.88
N ALA A 141 14.34 -12.58 19.15
CA ALA A 141 13.91 -13.56 20.15
C ALA A 141 12.58 -14.19 19.72
N ARG A 142 11.58 -13.36 19.37
CA ARG A 142 10.28 -13.84 18.92
C ARG A 142 10.38 -14.67 17.63
N PHE A 143 11.22 -14.26 16.70
CA PHE A 143 11.46 -15.00 15.47
C PHE A 143 12.03 -16.40 15.76
N LYS A 144 13.01 -16.52 16.66
CA LYS A 144 13.59 -17.81 17.09
C LYS A 144 12.59 -18.69 17.83
N GLU A 145 11.73 -18.11 18.67
CA GLU A 145 10.65 -18.87 19.34
C GLU A 145 9.70 -19.52 18.34
N LEU A 146 9.34 -18.79 17.28
CA LEU A 146 8.44 -19.27 16.22
C LEU A 146 9.15 -20.19 15.22
N ASN A 147 10.47 -20.09 15.12
CA ASN A 147 11.30 -20.84 14.18
C ASN A 147 12.54 -21.42 14.90
N PRO A 148 12.38 -22.47 15.74
CA PRO A 148 13.49 -23.00 16.54
C PRO A 148 14.70 -23.46 15.72
N ASP A 149 14.45 -24.01 14.52
CA ASP A 149 15.48 -24.45 13.58
C ASP A 149 15.87 -23.36 12.56
N GLY A 150 15.20 -22.20 12.60
CA GLY A 150 15.42 -21.09 11.71
C GLY A 150 16.68 -20.30 12.07
N GLN A 151 17.54 -20.03 11.08
CA GLN A 151 18.69 -19.16 11.27
C GLN A 151 18.34 -17.71 10.96
N VAL A 152 18.87 -16.79 11.75
CA VAL A 152 18.86 -15.35 11.42
C VAL A 152 20.05 -15.09 10.50
N SER A 153 19.77 -14.60 9.30
CA SER A 153 20.78 -14.24 8.31
C SER A 153 21.64 -13.10 8.82
N LYS A 154 22.94 -13.17 8.55
CA LYS A 154 23.89 -12.08 8.78
C LYS A 154 24.05 -11.17 7.57
N ASP A 155 23.32 -11.43 6.50
CA ASP A 155 23.38 -10.66 5.24
C ASP A 155 22.22 -9.68 5.10
N HIS A 156 21.21 -9.78 5.97
CA HIS A 156 20.00 -8.97 5.89
C HIS A 156 19.74 -8.23 7.20
N PRO A 157 19.30 -6.95 7.13
CA PRO A 157 18.87 -6.23 8.31
C PRO A 157 17.55 -6.77 8.85
N VAL A 158 17.26 -6.45 10.11
CA VAL A 158 15.89 -6.44 10.62
C VAL A 158 15.25 -5.11 10.24
N ILE A 159 14.08 -5.17 9.62
CA ILE A 159 13.29 -3.99 9.27
C ILE A 159 12.05 -3.97 10.16
N ILE A 160 11.90 -2.90 10.94
CA ILE A 160 10.70 -2.61 11.70
C ILE A 160 10.00 -1.46 10.96
N ALA A 161 9.03 -1.83 10.13
CA ALA A 161 8.28 -0.86 9.35
C ALA A 161 7.17 -0.23 10.18
N GLY A 162 6.98 1.07 10.02
CA GLY A 162 6.01 1.81 10.80
C GLY A 162 5.35 2.97 10.09
N GLU A 163 4.29 3.45 10.74
CA GLU A 163 3.65 4.71 10.41
C GLU A 163 3.93 5.70 11.54
N TRP A 164 4.51 6.84 11.20
CA TRP A 164 4.63 7.98 12.10
C TRP A 164 3.30 8.75 12.09
N VAL A 165 2.68 8.87 13.26
CA VAL A 165 1.33 9.44 13.43
C VAL A 165 1.29 10.43 14.59
N GLY A 166 0.31 11.34 14.57
CA GLY A 166 0.08 12.27 15.67
C GLY A 166 -0.16 13.71 15.21
N PRO A 167 -0.13 14.67 16.15
CA PRO A 167 -0.32 16.08 15.86
C PRO A 167 0.66 16.60 14.80
N GLY A 168 0.11 17.31 13.81
CA GLY A 168 0.90 17.97 12.76
C GLY A 168 1.47 17.04 11.69
N VAL A 169 1.20 15.73 11.72
CA VAL A 169 1.64 14.80 10.66
C VAL A 169 0.62 14.76 9.52
N GLN A 170 -0.64 14.49 9.84
CA GLN A 170 -1.76 14.52 8.89
C GLN A 170 -2.97 15.23 9.51
N LYS A 171 -3.93 15.63 8.68
CA LYS A 171 -5.16 16.34 9.08
C LYS A 171 -6.39 15.48 8.80
N GLY A 172 -7.54 15.86 9.37
CA GLY A 172 -8.83 15.22 9.07
C GLY A 172 -9.06 13.83 9.68
N VAL A 173 -8.11 13.31 10.47
CA VAL A 173 -8.19 11.98 11.09
C VAL A 173 -8.06 12.05 12.62
N ALA A 174 -8.57 11.04 13.31
CA ALA A 174 -8.48 10.95 14.78
C ALA A 174 -7.04 10.97 15.30
N LEU A 175 -6.10 10.42 14.55
CA LEU A 175 -4.67 10.39 14.89
C LEU A 175 -4.07 11.78 15.09
N ALA A 176 -4.61 12.81 14.42
CA ALA A 176 -4.15 14.19 14.56
C ALA A 176 -4.43 14.78 15.96
N ARG A 177 -5.31 14.13 16.76
CA ARG A 177 -5.70 14.53 18.11
C ARG A 177 -5.04 13.69 19.22
N LEU A 178 -4.08 12.83 18.88
CA LEU A 178 -3.23 12.18 19.89
C LEU A 178 -2.47 13.24 20.70
N LYS A 179 -2.11 12.93 21.95
CA LYS A 179 -1.37 13.88 22.81
C LYS A 179 0.03 14.18 22.27
N THR A 180 0.68 13.15 21.74
CA THR A 180 2.04 13.19 21.18
C THR A 180 2.08 12.42 19.88
N LYS A 181 3.18 12.56 19.13
CA LYS A 181 3.46 11.71 17.99
C LYS A 181 3.93 10.32 18.47
N LEU A 182 3.63 9.30 17.66
CA LEU A 182 3.97 7.91 17.93
C LEU A 182 4.54 7.28 16.66
N PHE A 183 5.51 6.39 16.83
CA PHE A 183 5.92 5.46 15.79
C PHE A 183 5.12 4.17 15.97
N VAL A 184 4.26 3.85 15.01
CA VAL A 184 3.42 2.65 15.08
C VAL A 184 4.02 1.56 14.21
N VAL A 185 4.49 0.47 14.81
CA VAL A 185 4.95 -0.73 14.10
C VAL A 185 3.78 -1.33 13.34
N ILE A 186 3.88 -1.38 12.01
CA ILE A 186 2.84 -1.92 11.11
C ILE A 186 3.25 -3.25 10.47
N SER A 187 4.55 -3.53 10.35
CA SER A 187 5.07 -4.76 9.76
C SER A 187 6.52 -4.96 10.16
N ILE A 188 6.98 -6.21 10.16
CA ILE A 188 8.37 -6.55 10.45
C ILE A 188 8.90 -7.46 9.34
N ALA A 189 10.16 -7.26 8.95
CA ALA A 189 10.88 -8.19 8.10
C ALA A 189 12.15 -8.71 8.78
N VAL A 190 12.35 -10.02 8.67
CA VAL A 190 13.53 -10.75 9.12
C VAL A 190 13.99 -11.63 7.95
N ASN A 191 15.29 -11.71 7.70
CA ASN A 191 15.84 -12.46 6.55
C ASN A 191 15.24 -12.03 5.21
N ASN A 192 14.99 -10.73 5.03
CA ASN A 192 14.36 -10.17 3.83
C ASN A 192 12.93 -10.72 3.55
N LYS A 193 12.24 -11.21 4.59
CA LYS A 193 10.86 -11.73 4.51
C LYS A 193 9.97 -11.05 5.53
N TRP A 194 8.78 -10.63 5.07
CA TRP A 194 7.76 -10.10 5.96
C TRP A 194 7.16 -11.21 6.83
N VAL A 195 7.18 -11.02 8.15
CA VAL A 195 6.60 -11.97 9.11
C VAL A 195 5.14 -11.63 9.42
N PRO A 196 4.33 -12.57 9.94
CA PRO A 196 2.92 -12.32 10.26
C PRO A 196 2.76 -11.30 11.40
N ASP A 197 2.07 -10.19 11.16
CA ASP A 197 1.98 -9.06 12.08
C ASP A 197 1.36 -9.47 13.45
N GLU A 198 0.39 -10.37 13.43
CA GLU A 198 -0.31 -10.86 14.62
C GLU A 198 0.60 -11.63 15.59
N LEU A 199 1.61 -12.32 15.04
CA LEU A 199 2.57 -13.11 15.83
C LEU A 199 3.65 -12.25 16.49
N PHE A 200 3.79 -10.99 16.06
CA PHE A 200 4.71 -9.98 16.57
C PHE A 200 3.98 -8.81 17.26
N SER A 201 2.71 -9.01 17.61
CA SER A 201 1.82 -8.00 18.19
C SER A 201 2.25 -7.35 19.51
N LYS A 202 3.32 -7.84 20.14
CA LYS A 202 3.90 -7.36 21.40
C LYS A 202 5.23 -6.61 21.23
N ILE A 203 5.68 -6.39 19.99
CA ILE A 203 6.89 -5.62 19.71
C ILE A 203 6.57 -4.14 19.86
N GLU A 204 6.83 -3.59 21.05
CA GLU A 204 6.62 -2.18 21.40
C GLU A 204 7.60 -1.70 22.47
N ASP A 205 7.81 -0.38 22.52
CA ASP A 205 8.49 0.35 23.58
C ASP A 205 7.69 1.64 23.84
N VAL A 206 6.73 1.51 24.76
CA VAL A 206 5.69 2.53 25.00
C VAL A 206 6.29 3.83 25.53
N ASP A 207 7.29 3.73 26.41
CA ASP A 207 7.96 4.88 27.00
C ASP A 207 8.76 5.66 25.95
N ALA A 208 9.31 4.96 24.95
CA ALA A 208 9.95 5.57 23.79
C ALA A 208 8.97 6.07 22.71
N GLY A 209 7.65 5.91 22.91
CA GLY A 209 6.63 6.29 21.93
C GLY A 209 6.56 5.35 20.72
N ILE A 210 7.02 4.11 20.87
CA ILE A 210 6.95 3.05 19.85
C ILE A 210 5.88 2.05 20.26
N VAL A 211 4.84 1.90 19.45
CA VAL A 211 3.69 1.04 19.76
C VAL A 211 3.35 0.14 18.58
N HIS A 212 2.65 -0.97 18.81
CA HIS A 212 2.28 -1.87 17.73
C HIS A 212 0.86 -1.59 17.20
N ILE A 213 0.64 -1.78 15.89
CA ILE A 213 -0.68 -1.59 15.25
C ILE A 213 -1.79 -2.48 15.83
N SER A 214 -1.40 -3.57 16.49
CA SER A 214 -2.29 -4.54 17.18
C SER A 214 -3.18 -3.90 18.24
N ARG A 215 -2.82 -2.72 18.75
CA ARG A 215 -3.69 -1.94 19.65
C ARG A 215 -5.03 -1.55 19.01
N GLY A 216 -5.08 -1.48 17.68
CA GLY A 216 -6.31 -1.30 16.90
C GLY A 216 -7.07 -2.59 16.61
N GLY A 217 -6.58 -3.74 17.07
CA GLY A 217 -7.12 -5.06 16.78
C GLY A 217 -6.72 -5.60 15.39
N PHE A 218 -7.18 -6.81 15.11
CA PHE A 218 -7.04 -7.48 13.82
C PHE A 218 -8.41 -7.78 13.24
N PHE A 219 -8.50 -7.71 11.91
CA PHE A 219 -9.66 -8.09 11.14
C PHE A 219 -9.35 -9.39 10.39
N SER A 220 -10.37 -10.19 10.11
CA SER A 220 -10.20 -11.45 9.37
C SER A 220 -11.30 -11.59 8.34
N GLU A 221 -10.91 -11.97 7.13
CA GLU A 221 -11.83 -12.28 6.03
C GLU A 221 -11.35 -13.48 5.24
N VAL A 222 -12.23 -14.05 4.42
CA VAL A 222 -11.88 -15.10 3.46
C VAL A 222 -12.20 -14.60 2.06
N LEU A 223 -11.16 -14.48 1.24
CA LEU A 223 -11.28 -14.15 -0.17
C LEU A 223 -11.55 -15.42 -0.99
N GLN A 224 -12.74 -15.46 -1.61
CA GLN A 224 -13.11 -16.50 -2.55
C GLN A 224 -12.63 -16.08 -3.95
N ILE A 225 -11.70 -16.83 -4.55
CA ILE A 225 -11.16 -16.46 -5.88
C ILE A 225 -12.21 -16.55 -7.00
N ARG A 226 -13.35 -17.20 -6.72
CA ARG A 226 -14.49 -17.37 -7.63
C ARG A 226 -15.63 -16.39 -7.36
N ASP A 227 -15.59 -15.68 -6.24
CA ASP A 227 -16.58 -14.69 -5.83
C ASP A 227 -15.89 -13.55 -5.08
N ILE A 228 -15.34 -12.62 -5.87
CA ILE A 228 -14.57 -11.50 -5.35
C ILE A 228 -15.47 -10.36 -4.85
N GLU A 229 -16.69 -10.24 -5.37
CA GLU A 229 -17.59 -9.12 -5.09
C GLU A 229 -18.14 -9.18 -3.66
N ASP A 230 -18.57 -10.37 -3.23
CA ASP A 230 -19.08 -10.59 -1.88
C ASP A 230 -17.99 -10.36 -0.83
N CYS A 231 -16.75 -10.82 -1.11
CA CYS A 231 -15.59 -10.54 -0.26
C CYS A 231 -15.27 -9.03 -0.19
N GLN A 232 -15.27 -8.34 -1.34
CA GLN A 232 -15.05 -6.89 -1.38
C GLN A 232 -16.07 -6.13 -0.54
N LYS A 233 -17.35 -6.54 -0.58
CA LYS A 233 -18.40 -5.95 0.23
C LYS A 233 -18.12 -6.10 1.72
N ARG A 234 -17.83 -7.31 2.20
CA ARG A 234 -17.51 -7.55 3.63
C ARG A 234 -16.25 -6.79 4.08
N MET A 235 -15.19 -6.78 3.27
CA MET A 235 -13.98 -6.01 3.57
C MET A 235 -14.29 -4.49 3.67
N MET A 236 -15.22 -4.00 2.84
CA MET A 236 -15.68 -2.62 2.90
C MET A 236 -16.52 -2.33 4.16
N GLU A 237 -17.33 -3.28 4.65
CA GLU A 237 -18.08 -3.12 5.90
C GLU A 237 -17.13 -2.87 7.09
N HIS A 238 -16.04 -3.65 7.20
CA HIS A 238 -14.98 -3.39 8.20
C HIS A 238 -14.33 -2.03 8.00
N THR A 239 -14.08 -1.65 6.74
CA THR A 239 -13.48 -0.35 6.39
C THR A 239 -14.38 0.81 6.82
N MET A 240 -15.70 0.69 6.65
CA MET A 240 -16.67 1.72 7.05
C MET A 240 -16.74 1.83 8.58
N ALA A 241 -16.60 0.71 9.31
CA ALA A 241 -16.51 0.74 10.76
C ALA A 241 -15.26 1.50 11.23
N VAL A 242 -14.10 1.27 10.59
CA VAL A 242 -12.86 2.02 10.88
C VAL A 242 -12.98 3.49 10.50
N GLU A 243 -13.59 3.83 9.36
CA GLU A 243 -13.77 5.22 8.96
C GLU A 243 -14.70 5.97 9.92
N LYS A 244 -15.75 5.31 10.42
CA LYS A 244 -16.64 5.87 11.44
C LYS A 244 -15.90 6.12 12.76
N GLU A 245 -15.10 5.16 13.22
CA GLU A 245 -14.32 5.28 14.45
C GLU A 245 -13.04 4.44 14.38
N CYS A 246 -11.88 5.11 14.34
CA CYS A 246 -10.58 4.46 14.29
C CYS A 246 -10.30 3.66 15.58
N PRO A 247 -10.20 2.32 15.53
CA PRO A 247 -10.01 1.54 16.75
C PRO A 247 -8.60 1.71 17.32
N PHE A 248 -7.60 2.01 16.49
CA PHE A 248 -6.25 2.31 16.96
C PHE A 248 -6.22 3.58 17.82
N SER A 249 -6.73 4.71 17.34
CA SER A 249 -6.75 5.94 18.15
C SER A 249 -7.66 5.82 19.37
N LYS A 250 -8.73 5.01 19.28
CA LYS A 250 -9.63 4.70 20.41
C LYS A 250 -8.90 4.00 21.55
N SER A 251 -7.89 3.18 21.27
CA SER A 251 -7.04 2.57 22.31
C SER A 251 -6.28 3.62 23.17
N PHE A 252 -6.15 4.85 22.68
CA PHE A 252 -5.58 6.00 23.40
C PHE A 252 -6.65 6.97 23.92
N GLY A 253 -7.92 6.57 23.92
CA GLY A 253 -9.05 7.40 24.33
C GLY A 253 -9.47 8.47 23.31
N VAL A 254 -8.98 8.39 22.06
CA VAL A 254 -9.29 9.36 20.99
C VAL A 254 -10.22 8.73 19.96
N SER A 255 -11.50 9.09 20.02
CA SER A 255 -12.52 8.63 19.05
C SER A 255 -12.63 9.59 17.86
N GLY A 256 -12.74 9.06 16.64
CA GLY A 256 -13.05 9.82 15.43
C GLY A 256 -12.62 9.08 14.16
N VAL A 257 -12.58 9.81 13.05
CA VAL A 257 -12.40 9.25 11.71
C VAL A 257 -11.07 8.49 11.54
N GLY A 258 -11.14 7.26 11.00
CA GLY A 258 -10.00 6.46 10.54
C GLY A 258 -9.94 6.37 9.01
N GLU A 259 -8.83 5.87 8.45
CA GLU A 259 -8.66 5.82 6.99
C GLU A 259 -9.22 4.53 6.34
N GLY A 260 -8.91 3.37 6.92
CA GLY A 260 -9.34 2.10 6.35
C GLY A 260 -8.54 0.91 6.87
N ILE A 261 -8.30 -0.10 6.04
CA ILE A 261 -7.65 -1.36 6.45
C ILE A 261 -6.59 -1.76 5.41
N VAL A 262 -5.43 -2.20 5.88
CA VAL A 262 -4.45 -2.94 5.08
C VAL A 262 -4.70 -4.42 5.31
N TRP A 263 -4.91 -5.17 4.23
CA TRP A 263 -5.14 -6.61 4.25
C TRP A 263 -3.97 -7.34 3.63
N LYS A 264 -3.48 -8.35 4.33
CA LYS A 264 -2.45 -9.27 3.84
C LYS A 264 -3.06 -10.66 3.77
N SER A 265 -2.77 -11.41 2.71
CA SER A 265 -3.07 -12.85 2.74
C SER A 265 -2.35 -13.52 3.90
N ALA A 266 -2.97 -14.54 4.50
CA ALA A 266 -2.33 -15.31 5.55
C ALA A 266 -1.03 -15.96 5.06
N HIS A 267 -0.13 -16.21 6.01
CA HIS A 267 1.15 -16.85 5.74
C HIS A 267 0.96 -18.25 5.11
N PRO A 268 1.81 -18.66 4.13
CA PRO A 268 3.02 -17.97 3.63
C PRO A 268 2.76 -16.96 2.51
N LEU A 269 1.53 -16.83 2.01
CA LEU A 269 1.24 -15.96 0.87
C LEU A 269 1.51 -14.49 1.20
N GLY A 270 1.23 -14.08 2.44
CA GLY A 270 1.50 -12.75 2.96
C GLY A 270 2.96 -12.35 3.10
N GLU A 271 3.93 -13.25 2.92
CA GLU A 271 5.35 -12.83 2.81
C GLU A 271 5.58 -11.98 1.55
N ASP A 272 4.77 -12.20 0.51
CA ASP A 272 4.88 -11.55 -0.80
C ASP A 272 3.85 -10.42 -0.92
N THR A 273 4.36 -9.21 -1.16
CA THR A 273 3.57 -7.97 -1.07
C THR A 273 2.58 -7.79 -2.22
N ARG A 274 2.69 -8.62 -3.28
CA ARG A 274 1.67 -8.73 -4.33
C ARG A 274 0.34 -9.29 -3.83
N PHE A 275 0.34 -9.88 -2.64
CA PHE A 275 -0.84 -10.39 -1.95
C PHE A 275 -1.30 -9.48 -0.81
N TRP A 276 -0.88 -8.21 -0.84
CA TRP A 276 -1.34 -7.16 0.05
C TRP A 276 -2.27 -6.21 -0.71
N VAL A 277 -3.36 -5.82 -0.07
CA VAL A 277 -4.32 -4.85 -0.61
C VAL A 277 -4.72 -3.85 0.47
N LYS A 278 -5.23 -2.70 0.06
CA LYS A 278 -5.75 -1.68 0.99
C LYS A 278 -7.19 -1.36 0.63
N THR A 279 -8.05 -1.27 1.64
CA THR A 279 -9.40 -0.72 1.51
C THR A 279 -9.44 0.60 2.26
N LYS A 280 -10.05 1.63 1.65
CA LYS A 280 -10.14 2.97 2.22
C LYS A 280 -11.57 3.43 2.20
N GLY A 281 -11.98 4.13 3.25
CA GLY A 281 -13.30 4.72 3.27
C GLY A 281 -13.43 5.90 2.29
N PRO A 282 -14.67 6.27 1.89
CA PRO A 282 -14.96 7.36 0.99
C PRO A 282 -14.25 8.68 1.31
N LEU A 283 -14.08 9.04 2.59
CA LEU A 283 -13.44 10.31 2.98
C LEU A 283 -11.94 10.35 2.65
N HIS A 284 -11.33 9.19 2.38
CA HIS A 284 -9.89 9.03 2.12
C HIS A 284 -9.59 8.54 0.69
N ARG A 285 -10.60 8.59 -0.20
CA ARG A 285 -10.45 8.20 -1.59
C ARG A 285 -9.81 9.31 -2.42
N VAL A 286 -8.76 8.99 -3.16
CA VAL A 286 -7.98 9.96 -3.95
C VAL A 286 -8.47 10.10 -5.40
N SER A 287 -9.49 9.35 -5.81
CA SER A 287 -10.06 9.35 -7.15
C SER A 287 -11.54 9.01 -7.12
N ASN A 288 -12.30 9.48 -8.09
CA ASN A 288 -13.73 9.22 -8.28
C ASN A 288 -14.00 8.40 -9.55
N THR A 289 -12.98 7.69 -10.07
CA THR A 289 -13.06 6.94 -11.34
C THR A 289 -14.11 5.82 -11.31
N ASP A 290 -14.53 5.36 -10.13
CA ASP A 290 -15.65 4.43 -9.95
C ASP A 290 -16.98 4.98 -10.45
N GLU A 291 -17.18 6.30 -10.38
CA GLU A 291 -18.41 6.96 -10.82
C GLU A 291 -18.55 6.98 -12.35
N LEU A 292 -17.42 6.96 -13.07
CA LEU A 292 -17.41 6.92 -14.53
C LEU A 292 -17.99 5.62 -15.12
N LYS A 293 -18.09 4.54 -14.33
CA LYS A 293 -18.85 3.35 -14.75
C LYS A 293 -20.34 3.60 -14.74
N LYS A 294 -20.82 4.34 -13.73
CA LYS A 294 -22.25 4.58 -13.51
C LYS A 294 -22.79 5.62 -14.48
N ALA A 295 -21.94 6.58 -14.86
CA ALA A 295 -22.24 7.63 -15.82
C ALA A 295 -21.05 7.78 -16.79
N PRO A 296 -20.93 6.90 -17.81
CA PRO A 296 -19.87 7.02 -18.79
C PRO A 296 -19.99 8.35 -19.56
N PRO A 297 -18.86 8.90 -20.06
CA PRO A 297 -18.90 10.02 -21.00
C PRO A 297 -19.85 9.71 -22.17
N THR A 298 -20.43 10.75 -22.77
CA THR A 298 -21.37 10.62 -23.89
C THR A 298 -20.86 9.64 -24.94
N ALA A 299 -21.75 8.83 -25.53
CA ALA A 299 -21.38 7.79 -26.51
C ALA A 299 -20.53 8.30 -27.69
N ASN A 300 -20.63 9.61 -28.00
CA ASN A 300 -19.89 10.29 -29.07
C ASN A 300 -18.59 10.99 -28.59
N ALA A 301 -18.18 10.84 -27.33
CA ALA A 301 -16.99 11.49 -26.82
C ALA A 301 -15.74 10.95 -27.53
N ASP A 302 -14.90 11.86 -28.01
CA ASP A 302 -13.63 11.49 -28.64
C ASP A 302 -12.62 10.96 -27.59
N GLU A 303 -11.49 10.45 -28.06
CA GLU A 303 -10.44 9.89 -27.18
C GLU A 303 -9.90 10.92 -26.18
N VAL A 304 -9.83 12.19 -26.57
CA VAL A 304 -9.31 13.28 -25.74
C VAL A 304 -10.32 13.68 -24.67
N GLU A 305 -11.60 13.73 -25.00
CA GLU A 305 -12.69 13.99 -24.07
C GLU A 305 -12.81 12.90 -23.01
N LYS A 306 -12.74 11.62 -23.42
CA LYS A 306 -12.71 10.48 -22.48
C LYS A 306 -11.51 10.56 -21.54
N ALA A 307 -10.32 10.85 -22.08
CA ALA A 307 -9.11 11.01 -21.27
C ALA A 307 -9.21 12.19 -20.29
N ARG A 308 -9.79 13.31 -20.71
CA ARG A 308 -9.99 14.48 -19.85
C ARG A 308 -11.01 14.21 -18.74
N ALA A 309 -12.14 13.57 -19.05
CA ALA A 309 -13.12 13.17 -18.04
C ALA A 309 -12.52 12.20 -17.02
N PHE A 310 -11.70 11.25 -17.50
CA PHE A 310 -10.96 10.34 -16.63
C PHE A 310 -9.95 11.09 -15.75
N ALA A 311 -9.18 12.02 -16.32
CA ALA A 311 -8.24 12.84 -15.57
C ALA A 311 -8.93 13.64 -14.45
N GLN A 312 -10.09 14.24 -14.74
CA GLN A 312 -10.89 14.98 -13.76
C GLN A 312 -11.35 14.10 -12.59
N ALA A 313 -11.76 12.86 -12.88
CA ALA A 313 -12.12 11.91 -11.83
C ALA A 313 -10.89 11.39 -11.07
N ALA A 314 -9.76 11.21 -11.74
CA ALA A 314 -8.56 10.61 -11.14
C ALA A 314 -7.71 11.61 -10.33
N VAL A 315 -7.69 12.89 -10.71
CA VAL A 315 -6.81 13.92 -10.15
C VAL A 315 -7.60 14.81 -9.18
N THR A 316 -7.87 14.27 -7.99
CA THR A 316 -8.50 15.03 -6.90
C THR A 316 -7.49 15.91 -6.16
N GLU A 317 -7.99 16.87 -5.39
CA GLU A 317 -7.18 17.70 -4.46
C GLU A 317 -6.29 16.82 -3.57
N MET A 318 -6.81 15.70 -3.07
CA MET A 318 -6.05 14.82 -2.18
C MET A 318 -4.90 14.10 -2.91
N ARG A 319 -5.08 13.70 -4.18
CA ARG A 319 -3.98 13.14 -4.99
C ARG A 319 -2.91 14.20 -5.25
N LEU A 320 -3.31 15.43 -5.53
CA LEU A 320 -2.39 16.55 -5.72
C LEU A 320 -1.61 16.88 -4.43
N GLN A 321 -2.30 16.87 -3.28
CA GLN A 321 -1.66 17.03 -1.97
C GLN A 321 -0.64 15.91 -1.70
N GLN A 322 -0.92 14.66 -2.07
CA GLN A 322 0.06 13.57 -1.93
C GLN A 322 1.32 13.80 -2.78
N GLY A 323 1.18 14.31 -4.00
CA GLY A 323 2.32 14.67 -4.83
C GLY A 323 3.14 15.82 -4.23
N TRP A 324 2.46 16.83 -3.67
CA TRP A 324 3.09 17.91 -2.93
C TRP A 324 3.87 17.40 -1.71
N ASP A 325 3.27 16.50 -0.94
CA ASP A 325 3.89 15.89 0.24
C ASP A 325 5.10 15.05 -0.15
N HIS A 326 4.99 14.27 -1.23
CA HIS A 326 6.11 13.50 -1.78
C HIS A 326 7.32 14.38 -2.15
N LEU A 327 7.11 15.56 -2.75
CA LEU A 327 8.23 16.47 -3.03
C LEU A 327 8.95 16.89 -1.75
N GLY A 328 8.19 17.20 -0.69
CA GLY A 328 8.76 17.53 0.61
C GLY A 328 9.50 16.35 1.24
N GLU A 329 8.91 15.16 1.19
CA GLU A 329 9.57 13.91 1.61
C GLU A 329 10.90 13.74 0.88
N MET A 330 10.94 14.02 -0.43
CA MET A 330 12.14 13.93 -1.26
C MET A 330 13.15 15.06 -1.03
N GLY A 331 12.89 16.00 -0.12
CA GLY A 331 13.74 17.18 0.11
C GLY A 331 13.80 18.13 -1.09
N ILE A 332 12.80 18.06 -1.97
CA ILE A 332 12.70 18.93 -3.15
C ILE A 332 12.02 20.22 -2.72
N GLU A 333 12.71 21.34 -2.89
CA GLU A 333 12.13 22.67 -2.73
C GLU A 333 10.91 22.82 -3.62
N ARG A 334 9.80 23.27 -3.05
CA ARG A 334 8.51 23.36 -3.75
C ARG A 334 8.41 24.70 -4.45
N ASP A 335 9.31 24.91 -5.42
CA ASP A 335 9.39 26.11 -6.24
C ASP A 335 8.97 25.81 -7.70
N MET A 336 9.15 26.79 -8.59
CA MET A 336 8.84 26.63 -10.02
C MET A 336 9.62 25.49 -10.69
N LYS A 337 10.80 25.10 -10.18
CA LYS A 337 11.62 24.02 -10.74
C LYS A 337 11.08 22.64 -10.36
N ALA A 338 10.24 22.55 -9.33
CA ALA A 338 9.60 21.29 -8.92
C ALA A 338 8.37 20.92 -9.76
N VAL A 339 7.82 21.86 -10.55
CA VAL A 339 6.63 21.63 -11.38
C VAL A 339 6.74 20.37 -12.27
N PRO A 340 7.82 20.15 -13.04
CA PRO A 340 7.95 18.94 -13.85
C PRO A 340 7.98 17.65 -13.01
N ARG A 341 8.53 17.71 -11.79
CA ARG A 341 8.58 16.57 -10.87
C ARG A 341 7.20 16.26 -10.31
N MET A 342 6.42 17.29 -9.95
CA MET A 342 5.02 17.15 -9.56
C MET A 342 4.21 16.48 -10.67
N MET A 343 4.28 17.01 -11.90
CA MET A 343 3.56 16.49 -13.05
C MET A 343 3.89 15.02 -13.30
N LYS A 344 5.19 14.67 -13.27
CA LYS A 344 5.64 13.29 -13.45
C LYS A 344 5.08 12.37 -12.37
N TRP A 345 5.17 12.78 -11.10
CA TRP A 345 4.69 11.98 -9.98
C TRP A 345 3.18 11.70 -10.08
N VAL A 346 2.36 12.74 -10.32
CA VAL A 346 0.89 12.58 -10.40
C VAL A 346 0.52 11.71 -11.60
N CYS A 347 1.17 11.92 -12.76
CA CYS A 347 1.00 11.05 -13.92
C CYS A 347 1.28 9.60 -13.59
N ASP A 348 2.45 9.30 -13.02
CA ASP A 348 2.85 7.92 -12.74
C ASP A 348 1.95 7.28 -11.67
N ASP A 349 1.53 8.03 -10.66
CA ASP A 349 0.57 7.56 -9.65
C ASP A 349 -0.79 7.18 -10.28
N VAL A 350 -1.34 8.04 -11.15
CA VAL A 350 -2.59 7.76 -11.89
C VAL A 350 -2.43 6.50 -12.76
N MET A 351 -1.34 6.38 -13.52
CA MET A 351 -1.13 5.23 -14.41
C MET A 351 -1.04 3.90 -13.64
N ILE A 352 -0.54 3.93 -12.41
CA ILE A 352 -0.39 2.74 -11.57
C ILE A 352 -1.71 2.42 -10.85
N GLU A 353 -2.26 3.35 -10.07
CA GLU A 353 -3.42 3.08 -9.20
C GLU A 353 -4.74 2.91 -10.01
N GLU A 354 -4.81 3.48 -11.22
CA GLU A 354 -6.01 3.43 -12.07
C GLU A 354 -5.89 2.46 -13.27
N LYS A 355 -4.79 1.70 -13.38
CA LYS A 355 -4.47 0.84 -14.54
C LYS A 355 -5.65 0.00 -15.03
N MET A 356 -6.23 -0.84 -14.17
CA MET A 356 -7.34 -1.72 -14.55
C MET A 356 -8.57 -0.95 -15.03
N LYS A 357 -8.83 0.22 -14.45
CA LYS A 357 -9.99 1.03 -14.78
C LYS A 357 -9.80 1.79 -16.11
N MET A 358 -8.56 2.20 -16.40
CA MET A 358 -8.20 2.76 -17.69
C MET A 358 -8.34 1.73 -18.81
N GLU A 359 -7.91 0.49 -18.58
CA GLU A 359 -8.03 -0.62 -19.54
C GLU A 359 -9.49 -0.97 -19.79
N GLU A 360 -10.29 -1.09 -18.72
CA GLU A 360 -11.73 -1.38 -18.82
C GLU A 360 -12.51 -0.31 -19.59
N LEU A 361 -12.19 0.97 -19.39
CA LEU A 361 -12.86 2.09 -20.05
C LEU A 361 -12.23 2.47 -21.40
N GLY A 362 -11.18 1.76 -21.86
CA GLY A 362 -10.49 2.04 -23.12
C GLY A 362 -9.90 3.44 -23.20
N VAL A 363 -9.32 3.95 -22.11
CA VAL A 363 -8.78 5.30 -22.04
C VAL A 363 -7.38 5.37 -22.66
N ASP A 364 -7.19 6.26 -23.64
CA ASP A 364 -5.88 6.47 -24.26
C ASP A 364 -4.87 7.04 -23.24
N LYS A 365 -3.77 6.29 -23.04
CA LYS A 365 -2.74 6.60 -22.05
C LYS A 365 -2.01 7.90 -22.38
N LYS A 366 -1.80 8.21 -23.67
CA LYS A 366 -1.06 9.40 -24.08
C LYS A 366 -1.86 10.67 -23.78
N SER A 367 -3.12 10.70 -24.18
CA SER A 367 -4.05 11.79 -23.93
C SER A 367 -4.30 11.96 -22.43
N LEU A 368 -4.41 10.86 -21.68
CA LEU A 368 -4.58 10.90 -20.23
C LEU A 368 -3.36 11.51 -19.53
N ARG A 369 -2.13 11.08 -19.85
CA ARG A 369 -0.91 11.66 -19.27
C ARG A 369 -0.82 13.17 -19.52
N LYS A 370 -1.21 13.63 -20.72
CA LYS A 370 -1.26 15.06 -21.04
C LYS A 370 -2.25 15.80 -20.12
N ALA A 371 -3.50 15.33 -20.05
CA ALA A 371 -4.54 15.97 -19.24
C ALA A 371 -4.19 15.98 -17.74
N VAL A 372 -3.68 14.88 -17.20
CA VAL A 372 -3.23 14.77 -15.80
C VAL A 372 -2.09 15.74 -15.53
N GLY A 373 -1.09 15.81 -16.42
CA GLY A 373 0.04 16.71 -16.27
C GLY A 373 -0.38 18.18 -16.25
N GLU A 374 -1.30 18.59 -17.14
CA GLU A 374 -1.86 19.95 -17.17
C GLU A 374 -2.55 20.29 -15.84
N MET A 375 -3.42 19.41 -15.34
CA MET A 375 -4.10 19.61 -14.04
C MET A 375 -3.11 19.74 -12.87
N ALA A 376 -2.09 18.87 -12.83
CA ALA A 376 -1.08 18.89 -11.77
C ALA A 376 -0.24 20.18 -11.80
N ARG A 377 0.13 20.65 -13.00
CA ARG A 377 0.84 21.92 -13.19
C ARG A 377 -0.01 23.09 -12.69
N ASP A 378 -1.24 23.20 -13.18
CA ASP A 378 -2.10 24.35 -12.92
C ASP A 378 -2.41 24.48 -11.42
N TRP A 379 -2.66 23.35 -10.75
CA TRP A 379 -2.82 23.33 -9.30
C TRP A 379 -1.55 23.77 -8.55
N PHE A 380 -0.38 23.27 -8.96
CA PHE A 380 0.89 23.61 -8.31
C PHE A 380 1.18 25.12 -8.42
N LEU A 381 1.01 25.69 -9.62
CA LEU A 381 1.21 27.12 -9.86
C LEU A 381 0.25 27.98 -9.04
N LYS A 382 -1.03 27.59 -8.97
CA LYS A 382 -2.02 28.26 -8.12
C LYS A 382 -1.58 28.26 -6.65
N ARG A 383 -1.11 27.11 -6.15
CA ARG A 383 -0.66 26.97 -4.76
C ARG A 383 0.57 27.80 -4.44
N LEU A 384 1.50 27.96 -5.37
CA LEU A 384 2.63 28.89 -5.21
C LEU A 384 2.16 30.34 -5.07
N GLY A 385 1.16 30.74 -5.87
CA GLY A 385 0.56 32.08 -5.78
C GLY A 385 -0.10 32.34 -4.44
N GLU A 386 -0.88 31.39 -3.92
CA GLU A 386 -1.54 31.52 -2.60
C GLU A 386 -0.56 31.57 -1.41
N GLY A 387 0.65 31.01 -1.57
CA GLY A 387 1.71 31.05 -0.57
C GLY A 387 2.44 32.40 -0.54
N ALA A 388 2.58 33.06 -1.69
CA ALA A 388 3.26 34.36 -1.80
C ALA A 388 2.44 35.53 -1.22
N ASP A 389 1.11 35.40 -1.13
CA ASP A 389 0.22 36.43 -0.57
C ASP A 389 0.08 36.37 0.97
N ARG A 390 0.77 35.42 1.64
CA ARG A 390 0.71 35.20 3.10
C ARG A 390 2.02 35.48 3.83
N GLU A 391 3.05 35.95 3.13
CA GLU A 391 4.27 36.58 3.67
C GLU A 391 4.19 38.09 3.49
#